data_AF-A0A2S9PYG0-F1
#
_entry.id   AF-A0A2S9PYG0-F1
#
_cell.length_a   1.000
_cell.length_b   1.000
_cell.length_c   1.000
_cell.angle_alpha   90.00
_cell.angle_beta   90.00
_cell.angle_gamma   90.00
#
_symmetry.space_group_name_H-M   'P 1'
#
loop_
_entity.id
_entity.type
_entity.pdbx_description
1 polymer ?
#
loop_
_entity_poly.entity_id
_entity_poly.type
_entity_poly.pdbx_seq_one_letter_code
_entity_poly.pdbx_strand_id
1 'polypeptide(L)'
;MSDFKLVVQQEDTELWVDYPVNALTLSQGGQQGPPGPPGVPGAPGGFVYEHTQSVAAATWVINHNIGRRVHVSVFDSSGRQVETDVEHGTTNQTSVIFATPTTGSAVIS
;
A
#
# COMPACT_ATOMS: atom_id res chain seq x y z
N MET A 1 31.88 -9.05 -57.12
CA MET A 1 31.26 -9.51 -55.86
C MET A 1 31.32 -8.33 -54.92
N SER A 2 30.18 -7.76 -54.54
CA SER A 2 30.17 -6.63 -53.61
C SER A 2 30.31 -7.16 -52.19
N ASP A 3 31.38 -6.72 -51.53
CA ASP A 3 31.69 -7.07 -50.14
C ASP A 3 30.80 -6.23 -49.21
N PHE A 4 30.12 -6.86 -48.25
CA PHE A 4 29.30 -6.17 -47.26
C PHE A 4 30.07 -6.10 -45.93
N LYS A 5 30.37 -4.89 -45.47
CA LYS A 5 31.00 -4.66 -44.17
C LYS A 5 29.94 -4.52 -43.09
N LEU A 6 29.88 -5.48 -42.17
CA LEU A 6 29.10 -5.36 -40.94
C LEU A 6 29.89 -4.48 -39.96
N VAL A 7 29.33 -3.35 -39.55
CA VAL A 7 29.91 -2.50 -38.50
C VAL A 7 29.03 -2.64 -37.26
N VAL A 8 29.51 -3.38 -36.27
CA VAL A 8 28.90 -3.44 -34.95
C VAL A 8 29.53 -2.33 -34.11
N GLN A 9 28.73 -1.39 -33.64
CA GLN A 9 29.16 -0.42 -32.62
C GLN A 9 28.44 -0.73 -31.31
N GLN A 10 29.10 -1.49 -30.45
CA GLN A 10 28.76 -1.55 -29.03
C GLN A 10 30.04 -1.91 -28.27
N GLU A 11 30.44 -1.05 -27.35
CA GLU A 11 31.84 -0.86 -26.98
C GLU A 11 32.55 -2.04 -26.25
N ASP A 12 31.89 -3.15 -25.92
CA ASP A 12 32.55 -4.22 -25.14
C ASP A 12 31.95 -5.64 -25.30
N THR A 13 31.52 -6.04 -26.51
CA THR A 13 31.12 -7.45 -26.75
C THR A 13 31.75 -8.00 -28.02
N GLU A 14 32.83 -8.79 -27.89
CA GLU A 14 33.39 -9.54 -29.01
C GLU A 14 32.44 -10.70 -29.41
N LEU A 15 32.09 -10.76 -30.69
CA LEU A 15 31.32 -11.84 -31.30
C LEU A 15 32.26 -12.72 -32.13
N TRP A 16 32.46 -13.97 -31.69
CA TRP A 16 33.17 -14.99 -32.46
C TRP A 16 32.24 -15.55 -33.55
N VAL A 17 32.70 -15.55 -34.80
CA VAL A 17 31.98 -16.09 -35.97
C VAL A 17 32.77 -17.27 -36.52
N ASP A 18 32.24 -18.49 -36.40
CA ASP A 18 32.85 -19.71 -36.95
C ASP A 18 32.34 -19.99 -38.38
N TYR A 19 33.22 -19.95 -39.38
CA TYR A 19 32.82 -20.13 -40.78
C TYR A 19 32.66 -21.60 -41.21
N PRO A 20 31.69 -21.89 -42.13
CA PRO A 20 30.72 -20.95 -42.71
C PRO A 20 29.42 -20.85 -41.90
N VAL A 21 28.94 -19.62 -41.65
CA VAL A 21 27.61 -19.36 -41.06
C VAL A 21 26.66 -18.85 -42.13
N ASN A 22 25.47 -19.45 -42.24
CA ASN A 22 24.47 -19.04 -43.24
C ASN A 22 23.41 -18.06 -42.69
N ALA A 23 23.31 -17.87 -41.37
CA ALA A 23 22.50 -16.81 -40.75
C ALA A 23 22.88 -16.60 -39.27
N LEU A 24 22.86 -15.34 -38.82
CA LEU A 24 22.85 -14.96 -37.40
C LEU A 24 21.42 -14.54 -37.04
N THR A 25 20.76 -15.29 -36.16
CA THR A 25 19.45 -14.90 -35.61
C THR A 25 19.63 -14.30 -34.22
N LEU A 26 19.37 -13.00 -34.09
CA LEU A 26 19.24 -12.33 -32.80
C LEU A 26 17.86 -12.64 -32.22
N SER A 27 17.80 -13.49 -31.19
CA SER A 27 16.59 -13.71 -30.41
C SER A 27 16.35 -12.49 -29.52
N GLN A 28 15.61 -11.49 -30.02
CA GLN A 28 15.13 -10.41 -29.18
C GLN A 28 14.13 -11.01 -28.17
N GLY A 29 14.46 -10.95 -26.88
CA GLY A 29 13.70 -11.60 -25.80
C GLY A 29 12.20 -11.36 -25.87
N GLY A 30 11.41 -12.36 -25.46
CA GLY A 30 9.95 -12.39 -25.62
C GLY A 30 9.25 -11.12 -25.10
N GLN A 31 8.28 -10.62 -25.86
CA GLN A 31 7.50 -9.44 -25.50
C GLN A 31 6.68 -9.68 -24.22
N GLN A 32 6.55 -8.63 -23.39
CA GLN A 32 5.66 -8.66 -22.23
C GLN A 32 4.24 -9.06 -22.67
N GLY A 33 3.60 -9.97 -21.92
CA GLY A 33 2.21 -10.36 -22.16
C GLY A 33 1.24 -9.19 -22.05
N PRO A 34 0.00 -9.33 -22.55
CA PRO A 34 -1.00 -8.27 -22.46
C PRO A 34 -1.26 -7.87 -21.00
N PRO A 35 -1.61 -6.59 -20.72
CA PRO A 35 -2.07 -6.18 -19.40
C PRO A 35 -3.20 -7.08 -18.87
N GLY A 36 -3.22 -7.33 -17.57
CA GLY A 36 -4.30 -8.09 -16.93
C GLY A 36 -5.66 -7.37 -17.03
N PRO A 37 -6.79 -8.10 -16.83
CA PRO A 37 -8.11 -7.49 -16.82
C PRO A 37 -8.23 -6.44 -15.70
N PRO A 38 -9.08 -5.41 -15.88
CA PRO A 38 -9.41 -4.47 -14.81
C PRO A 38 -9.89 -5.19 -13.54
N GLY A 39 -9.52 -4.66 -12.37
CA GLY A 39 -9.98 -5.18 -11.09
C GLY A 39 -11.49 -5.02 -10.90
N VAL A 40 -12.07 -5.81 -9.99
CA VAL A 40 -13.48 -5.64 -9.61
C VAL A 40 -13.68 -4.26 -8.97
N PRO A 41 -14.81 -3.57 -9.21
CA PRO A 41 -15.15 -2.35 -8.50
C PRO A 41 -15.09 -2.56 -6.98
N GLY A 42 -14.52 -1.61 -6.25
CA GLY A 42 -14.45 -1.67 -4.79
C GLY A 42 -15.84 -1.67 -4.16
N ALA A 43 -15.97 -2.28 -2.98
CA ALA A 43 -17.19 -2.16 -2.19
C ALA A 43 -17.48 -0.69 -1.84
N PRO A 44 -18.75 -0.29 -1.62
CA PRO A 44 -19.09 1.04 -1.13
C PRO A 44 -18.22 1.43 0.07
N GLY A 45 -17.66 2.64 0.05
CA GLY A 45 -16.67 3.12 1.03
C GLY A 45 -17.13 3.06 2.48
N GLY A 46 -16.17 2.85 3.39
CA GLY A 46 -16.41 2.67 4.82
C GLY A 46 -16.90 3.93 5.54
N PHE A 47 -17.77 3.75 6.53
CA PHE A 47 -18.18 4.79 7.48
C PHE A 47 -16.97 5.33 8.25
N VAL A 48 -16.78 6.64 8.26
CA VAL A 48 -15.78 7.31 9.11
C VAL A 48 -16.49 8.08 10.22
N TYR A 49 -16.03 7.92 11.46
CA TYR A 49 -16.53 8.65 12.63
C TYR A 49 -15.37 9.27 13.39
N GLU A 50 -15.54 10.49 13.91
CA GLU A 50 -14.53 11.18 14.71
C GLU A 50 -15.06 11.42 16.13
N HIS A 51 -14.28 11.00 17.12
CA HIS A 51 -14.53 11.21 18.54
C HIS A 51 -13.60 12.30 19.08
N THR A 52 -14.13 13.24 19.85
CA THR A 52 -13.33 14.27 20.53
C THR A 52 -13.44 14.11 22.04
N GLN A 53 -12.29 13.99 22.69
CA GLN A 53 -12.18 13.93 24.14
C GLN A 53 -11.60 15.25 24.66
N SER A 54 -12.48 16.18 25.04
CA SER A 54 -12.10 17.51 25.55
C SER A 54 -11.63 17.49 27.01
N VAL A 55 -12.04 16.49 27.79
CA VAL A 55 -11.67 16.33 29.20
C VAL A 55 -10.79 15.09 29.35
N ALA A 56 -9.63 15.25 29.98
CA ALA A 56 -8.65 14.18 30.11
C ALA A 56 -9.26 12.96 30.80
N ALA A 57 -9.20 11.81 30.13
CA ALA A 57 -9.72 10.55 30.65
C ALA A 57 -8.75 9.41 30.29
N ALA A 58 -8.61 8.45 31.20
CA ALA A 58 -7.79 7.25 30.96
C ALA A 58 -8.52 6.23 30.05
N THR A 59 -9.84 6.33 29.94
CA THR A 59 -10.65 5.45 29.09
C THR A 59 -11.65 6.29 28.31
N TRP A 60 -11.65 6.15 26.99
CA TRP A 60 -12.63 6.78 26.10
C TRP A 60 -13.57 5.70 25.58
N VAL A 61 -14.85 5.78 25.95
CA VAL A 61 -15.88 4.87 25.43
C VAL A 61 -16.51 5.52 24.20
N ILE A 62 -16.31 4.90 23.04
CA ILE A 62 -16.66 5.46 21.73
C ILE A 62 -17.78 4.62 21.10
N ASN A 63 -18.98 5.20 21.02
CA ASN A 63 -20.15 4.59 20.38
C ASN A 63 -20.24 5.02 18.92
N HIS A 64 -19.73 4.18 18.01
CA HIS A 64 -19.60 4.52 16.59
C HIS A 64 -20.75 3.98 15.72
N ASN A 65 -21.48 2.94 16.17
CA ASN A 65 -22.66 2.39 15.47
C ASN A 65 -22.41 1.92 14.01
N ILE A 66 -21.20 1.44 13.71
CA ILE A 66 -20.79 1.02 12.35
C ILE A 66 -21.17 -0.45 12.04
N GLY A 67 -21.53 -1.25 13.05
CA GLY A 67 -21.99 -2.62 12.88
C GLY A 67 -20.88 -3.65 12.63
N ARG A 68 -19.61 -3.29 12.86
CA ARG A 68 -18.44 -4.18 12.78
C ARG A 68 -17.31 -3.69 13.69
N ARG A 69 -16.28 -4.52 13.87
CA ARG A 69 -15.00 -4.04 14.42
C ARG A 69 -14.34 -3.10 13.43
N VAL A 70 -13.66 -2.10 13.96
CA VAL A 70 -13.20 -0.92 13.24
C VAL A 70 -11.73 -0.69 13.52
N HIS A 71 -11.07 0.02 12.62
CA HIS A 71 -9.76 0.60 12.90
C HIS A 71 -9.94 1.88 13.72
N VAL A 72 -9.00 2.16 14.63
CA VAL A 72 -8.99 3.39 15.44
C VAL A 72 -7.62 4.05 15.35
N SER A 73 -7.56 5.24 14.81
CA SER A 73 -6.38 6.12 14.88
C SER A 73 -6.58 7.15 15.97
N VAL A 74 -5.68 7.19 16.96
CA VAL A 74 -5.80 8.07 18.13
C VAL A 74 -4.78 9.20 18.02
N PHE A 75 -5.18 10.42 18.34
CA PHE A 75 -4.34 11.61 18.35
C PHE A 75 -4.43 12.34 19.70
N ASP A 76 -3.30 12.83 20.21
CA ASP A 76 -3.28 13.68 21.40
C ASP A 76 -3.76 15.12 21.09
N SER A 77 -3.86 15.96 22.11
CA SER A 77 -4.26 17.37 21.96
C SER A 77 -3.30 18.22 21.10
N SER A 78 -2.10 17.73 20.82
CA SER A 78 -1.14 18.37 19.90
C SER A 78 -1.23 17.84 18.47
N GLY A 79 -2.16 16.91 18.19
CA GLY A 79 -2.37 16.31 16.87
C GLY A 79 -1.37 15.22 16.53
N ARG A 80 -0.61 14.70 17.50
CA ARG A 80 0.33 13.59 17.27
C ARG A 80 -0.40 12.27 17.43
N GLN A 81 -0.13 11.33 16.54
CA GLN A 81 -0.67 9.97 16.68
C GLN A 81 -0.10 9.29 17.93
N VAL A 82 -0.95 8.62 18.68
CA VAL A 82 -0.61 7.92 19.92
C VAL A 82 -1.04 6.46 19.80
N GLU A 83 -0.16 5.55 20.23
CA GLU A 83 -0.49 4.13 20.35
C GLU A 83 -1.05 3.85 21.74
N THR A 84 -2.13 3.07 21.80
CA THR A 84 -2.91 2.81 23.01
C THR A 84 -3.52 1.42 22.97
N ASP A 85 -4.00 0.92 24.11
CA ASP A 85 -4.82 -0.28 24.10
C ASP A 85 -6.22 0.04 23.57
N VAL A 86 -6.68 -0.75 22.60
CA VAL A 86 -7.99 -0.61 21.96
C VAL A 86 -8.79 -1.90 22.16
N GLU A 87 -9.91 -1.80 22.84
CA GLU A 87 -10.81 -2.93 23.10
C GLU A 87 -12.14 -2.77 22.36
N HIS A 88 -12.51 -3.77 21.56
CA HIS A 88 -13.79 -3.80 20.85
C HIS A 88 -14.86 -4.53 21.67
N GLY A 89 -15.58 -3.78 22.52
CA GLY A 89 -16.62 -4.32 23.38
C GLY A 89 -17.83 -4.87 22.61
N THR A 90 -18.28 -4.17 21.56
CA THR A 90 -19.34 -4.64 20.65
C THR A 90 -19.02 -4.26 19.20
N THR A 91 -19.85 -4.67 18.24
CA THR A 91 -19.73 -4.21 16.84
C THR A 91 -20.08 -2.73 16.64
N ASN A 92 -20.55 -2.04 17.69
CA ASN A 92 -20.96 -0.65 17.64
C ASN A 92 -20.22 0.24 18.65
N GLN A 93 -19.34 -0.35 19.47
CA GLN A 93 -18.65 0.35 20.54
C GLN A 93 -17.20 -0.15 20.66
N THR A 94 -16.28 0.80 20.84
CA THR A 94 -14.87 0.55 21.11
C THR A 94 -14.42 1.41 22.28
N SER A 95 -13.50 0.89 23.10
CA SER A 95 -12.88 1.61 24.20
C SER A 95 -11.39 1.83 23.92
N VAL A 96 -10.91 3.06 24.10
CA VAL A 96 -9.49 3.42 23.99
C VAL A 96 -8.95 3.67 25.39
N ILE A 97 -7.84 3.01 25.76
CA ILE A 97 -7.32 2.98 27.13
C ILE A 97 -5.89 3.53 27.13
N PHE A 98 -5.64 4.49 28.01
CA PHE A 98 -4.37 5.19 28.17
C PHE A 98 -3.80 4.93 29.56
N ALA A 99 -2.46 4.83 29.65
CA ALA A 99 -1.75 4.74 30.92
C ALA A 99 -1.93 6.00 31.79
N THR A 100 -2.11 7.17 31.17
CA THR A 100 -2.38 8.44 31.84
C THR A 100 -3.59 9.13 31.20
N PRO A 101 -4.46 9.81 31.97
CA PRO A 101 -5.59 10.53 31.42
C PRO A 101 -5.17 11.51 30.31
N THR A 102 -5.77 11.38 29.13
CA THR A 102 -5.37 12.11 27.93
C THR A 102 -6.57 12.80 27.29
N THR A 103 -6.36 13.96 26.70
CA THR A 103 -7.30 14.65 25.79
C THR A 103 -6.84 14.49 24.36
N GLY A 104 -7.76 14.61 23.41
CA GLY A 104 -7.43 14.48 21.99
C GLY A 104 -8.62 14.05 21.15
N SER A 105 -8.33 13.34 20.05
CA SER A 105 -9.35 12.80 19.16
C SER A 105 -9.04 11.39 18.71
N ALA A 106 -10.06 10.68 18.23
CA ALA A 106 -9.91 9.38 17.59
C ALA A 106 -10.72 9.35 16.28
N VAL A 107 -10.11 8.82 15.23
CA VAL A 107 -10.75 8.59 13.92
C VAL A 107 -11.01 7.09 13.76
N ILE A 108 -12.26 6.75 13.44
CA ILE A 108 -12.78 5.39 13.38
C ILE A 108 -13.18 5.06 11.94
N SER A 109 -12.73 3.92 11.39
CA SER A 109 -13.03 3.47 10.01
C SER A 109 -13.26 1.95 9.84
#